data_AF-A0A8C5M5K8-F1
#
_entry.id   AF-A0A8C5M5K8-F1
#
_cell.length_a   1.000
_cell.length_b   1.000
_cell.length_c   1.000
_cell.angle_alpha   90.00
_cell.angle_beta   90.00
_cell.angle_gamma   90.00
#
_symmetry.space_group_name_H-M   'P 1'
#
loop_
_entity.id
_entity.type
_entity.pdbx_description
1 polymer ?
#
loop_
_entity_poly.entity_id
_entity_poly.type
_entity_poly.pdbx_seq_one_letter_code
_entity_poly.pdbx_strand_id
1 'polypeptide(L)'
;MKCCIIIATLLINMHLGSAWKAQYAVDCPERCDSHECKSTTRCKRTVLDDCGCCRVCAATVGETCYRTVSGMDGVKCGPGLTCQFFTEEDDFGDEFGICKECPYGTYGMECRRTCNCQSGICDRVTGKCLKFPFFQLTGGKPASKQRHDSHSDSDTSSGDGNNLKEEFVKDKSVRSPGLKWLNPR
;
A
#
# COMPACT_ATOMS: atom_id res chain seq x y z
N MET A 1 -36.70 2.59 -56.14
CA MET A 1 -36.50 1.20 -56.58
C MET A 1 -35.20 0.70 -55.96
N LYS A 2 -35.29 -0.41 -55.20
CA LYS A 2 -34.29 -1.46 -54.89
C LYS A 2 -32.81 -1.03 -54.68
N CYS A 3 -32.27 -1.11 -53.46
CA CYS A 3 -31.92 -2.33 -52.69
C CYS A 3 -30.47 -2.76 -52.93
N CYS A 4 -29.72 -2.80 -51.81
CA CYS A 4 -28.72 -3.80 -51.48
C CYS A 4 -27.35 -3.58 -52.18
N ILE A 5 -26.23 -3.43 -51.46
CA ILE A 5 -25.56 -4.49 -50.71
C ILE A 5 -24.82 -3.95 -49.47
N ILE A 6 -24.86 -4.78 -48.44
CA ILE A 6 -24.33 -4.65 -47.09
C ILE A 6 -22.88 -5.22 -47.08
N ILE A 7 -22.08 -4.81 -46.09
CA ILE A 7 -20.90 -5.50 -45.53
C ILE A 7 -19.55 -5.31 -46.28
N ALA A 8 -18.72 -4.41 -45.74
CA ALA A 8 -17.28 -4.62 -45.65
C ALA A 8 -16.75 -3.96 -44.37
N THR A 9 -17.23 -4.44 -43.22
CA THR A 9 -16.53 -4.32 -41.93
C THR A 9 -15.33 -5.25 -41.96
N LEU A 10 -14.12 -4.73 -42.20
CA LEU A 10 -12.87 -5.46 -41.97
C LEU A 10 -11.87 -4.56 -41.22
N LEU A 11 -11.97 -4.66 -39.89
CA LEU A 11 -10.86 -4.78 -38.94
C LEU A 11 -9.69 -3.78 -39.07
N ILE A 12 -9.89 -2.58 -38.53
CA ILE A 12 -8.78 -1.88 -37.85
C ILE A 12 -8.94 -2.13 -36.35
N ASN A 13 -8.71 -3.38 -35.93
CA ASN A 13 -8.31 -3.65 -34.55
C ASN A 13 -6.81 -3.36 -34.47
N MET A 14 -6.45 -2.09 -34.51
CA MET A 14 -5.17 -1.69 -33.95
C MET A 14 -5.38 -1.65 -32.45
N HIS A 15 -4.80 -2.64 -31.78
CA HIS A 15 -4.53 -2.62 -30.35
C HIS A 15 -3.91 -1.26 -30.03
N LEU A 16 -4.73 -0.33 -29.55
CA LEU A 16 -4.24 0.75 -28.73
C LEU A 16 -3.89 0.06 -27.41
N GLY A 17 -2.70 -0.53 -27.37
CA GLY A 17 -2.08 -0.97 -26.13
C GLY A 17 -2.27 0.19 -25.16
N SER A 18 -2.87 -0.10 -24.01
CA SER A 18 -3.05 0.91 -22.97
C SER A 18 -1.67 1.44 -22.63
N ALA A 19 -1.29 2.58 -23.21
CA ALA A 19 -0.10 3.30 -22.83
C ALA A 19 -0.38 3.77 -21.41
N TRP A 20 0.04 2.98 -20.43
CA TRP A 20 0.02 3.40 -19.05
C TRP A 20 0.90 4.64 -19.01
N LYS A 21 0.28 5.80 -18.81
CA LYS A 21 0.96 7.08 -18.72
C LYS A 21 1.99 6.95 -17.60
N ALA A 22 3.26 6.73 -17.96
CA ALA A 22 4.34 6.66 -16.99
C ALA A 22 4.42 8.04 -16.31
N GLN A 23 4.51 8.06 -14.98
CA GLN A 23 4.60 9.32 -14.22
C GLN A 23 5.93 10.05 -14.45
N TYR A 24 6.87 9.39 -15.12
CA TYR A 24 8.21 9.84 -15.47
C TYR A 24 8.64 9.14 -16.76
N ALA A 25 9.65 9.66 -17.45
CA ALA A 25 10.16 9.04 -18.67
C ALA A 25 10.95 7.76 -18.32
N VAL A 26 10.56 6.64 -18.93
CA VAL A 26 11.32 5.39 -18.97
C VAL A 26 11.41 4.94 -20.41
N ASP A 27 12.61 4.60 -20.86
CA ASP A 27 12.82 4.03 -22.18
C ASP A 27 12.53 2.53 -22.12
N CYS A 28 11.29 2.16 -22.45
CA CYS A 28 10.85 0.77 -22.52
C CYS A 28 10.93 0.23 -23.95
N PRO A 29 11.37 -1.02 -24.15
CA PRO A 29 11.38 -1.63 -25.46
C PRO A 29 9.93 -1.82 -25.98
N GLU A 30 9.72 -1.68 -27.30
CA GLU A 30 8.39 -1.87 -27.92
C GLU A 30 7.84 -3.29 -27.70
N ARG A 31 8.74 -4.27 -27.57
CA ARG A 31 8.43 -5.66 -27.25
C ARG A 31 9.40 -6.13 -26.19
N CYS A 32 8.88 -6.88 -25.23
CA CYS A 32 9.70 -7.47 -24.20
C CYS A 32 9.52 -8.98 -24.16
N ASP A 33 10.64 -9.71 -24.05
CA ASP A 33 10.65 -11.14 -23.80
C ASP A 33 10.95 -11.40 -22.32
N SER A 34 9.94 -11.91 -21.60
CA SER A 34 10.06 -12.24 -20.18
C SER A 34 11.07 -13.35 -19.88
N HIS A 35 11.46 -14.14 -20.88
CA HIS A 35 12.47 -15.20 -20.73
C HIS A 35 13.90 -14.64 -20.61
N GLU A 36 14.14 -13.43 -21.10
CA GLU A 36 15.42 -12.74 -20.95
C GLU A 36 15.57 -12.07 -19.57
N CYS A 37 14.48 -12.01 -18.79
CA CYS A 37 14.53 -11.50 -17.43
C CYS A 37 15.42 -12.40 -16.56
N LYS A 38 16.38 -11.78 -15.86
CA LYS A 38 17.19 -12.44 -14.84
C LYS A 38 16.28 -13.01 -13.72
N SER A 39 16.80 -13.99 -12.98
CA SER A 39 16.06 -14.66 -11.90
C SER A 39 16.02 -13.86 -10.60
N THR A 40 14.83 -13.76 -9.99
CA THR A 40 14.56 -13.05 -8.73
C THR A 40 14.57 -13.96 -7.50
N THR A 41 15.23 -15.11 -7.55
CA THR A 41 15.25 -16.12 -6.46
C THR A 41 15.71 -15.61 -5.10
N ARG A 42 16.43 -14.47 -5.05
CA ARG A 42 16.89 -13.84 -3.80
C ARG A 42 15.92 -12.80 -3.24
N CYS A 43 14.88 -12.41 -3.97
CA CYS A 43 13.92 -11.43 -3.51
C CYS A 43 12.91 -12.07 -2.54
N LYS A 44 12.67 -11.45 -1.37
CA LYS A 44 11.59 -11.85 -0.46
C LYS A 44 10.21 -11.68 -1.10
N ARG A 45 10.07 -10.66 -1.94
CA ARG A 45 8.87 -10.34 -2.70
C ARG A 45 9.26 -9.67 -4.01
N THR A 46 8.44 -9.83 -5.05
CA THR A 46 8.68 -9.23 -6.36
C THR A 46 7.51 -8.39 -6.83
N VAL A 47 7.79 -7.34 -7.59
CA VAL A 47 6.81 -6.53 -8.35
C VAL A 47 7.24 -6.47 -9.82
N LEU A 48 6.39 -5.94 -10.70
CA LEU A 48 6.80 -5.67 -12.08
C LEU A 48 7.69 -4.41 -12.11
N ASP A 49 8.63 -4.40 -13.05
CA ASP A 49 9.38 -3.22 -13.47
C ASP A 49 8.46 -2.15 -14.10
N ASP A 50 9.02 -0.98 -14.42
CA ASP A 50 8.25 0.13 -14.98
C ASP A 50 7.76 -0.09 -16.40
N CYS A 51 8.40 -1.03 -17.10
CA CYS A 51 7.99 -1.48 -18.42
C CYS A 51 6.90 -2.58 -18.38
N GLY A 52 6.57 -3.08 -17.19
CA GLY A 52 5.59 -4.15 -17.00
C GLY A 52 6.05 -5.51 -17.52
N CYS A 53 7.35 -5.71 -17.74
CA CYS A 53 7.91 -6.92 -18.32
C CYS A 53 8.55 -7.83 -17.28
N CYS A 54 9.64 -7.38 -16.65
CA CYS A 54 10.40 -8.21 -15.73
C CYS A 54 9.89 -8.09 -14.30
N ARG A 55 10.08 -9.16 -13.53
CA ARG A 55 9.92 -9.10 -12.07
C ARG A 55 11.21 -8.57 -11.45
N VAL A 56 11.06 -7.65 -10.52
CA VAL A 56 12.16 -7.04 -9.76
C VAL A 56 11.89 -7.18 -8.27
N CYS A 57 12.92 -7.02 -7.43
CA CYS A 57 12.72 -7.05 -5.99
C CYS A 57 11.81 -5.92 -5.53
N ALA A 58 10.93 -6.24 -4.57
CA ALA A 58 10.05 -5.29 -3.92
C ALA A 58 10.60 -4.89 -2.55
N ALA A 59 10.94 -3.62 -2.39
CA ALA A 59 11.30 -3.01 -1.13
C ALA A 59 10.10 -2.94 -0.17
N THR A 60 10.41 -3.11 1.10
CA THR A 60 9.54 -2.96 2.26
C THR A 60 9.69 -1.56 2.86
N VAL A 61 8.86 -1.24 3.87
CA VAL A 61 8.90 0.07 4.53
C VAL A 61 10.31 0.35 5.06
N GLY A 62 10.84 1.53 4.75
CA GLY A 62 12.17 1.95 5.20
C GLY A 62 13.33 1.49 4.32
N GLU A 63 13.10 0.62 3.34
CA GLU A 63 14.14 0.23 2.37
C GLU A 63 14.25 1.23 1.22
N THR A 64 15.43 1.26 0.59
CA THR A 64 15.74 2.11 -0.55
C THR A 64 14.91 1.72 -1.77
N CYS A 65 14.48 2.72 -2.51
CA CYS A 65 13.78 2.59 -3.78
C CYS A 65 14.35 3.57 -4.80
N TYR A 66 14.22 3.21 -6.07
CA TYR A 66 14.65 4.03 -7.19
C TYR A 66 13.44 4.54 -7.97
N ARG A 67 13.59 5.68 -8.63
CA ARG A 67 12.49 6.27 -9.40
C ARG A 67 12.10 5.38 -10.57
N THR A 68 13.09 4.97 -11.34
CA THR A 68 12.93 4.19 -12.56
C THR A 68 13.67 2.88 -12.40
N VAL A 69 12.97 1.77 -12.55
CA VAL A 69 13.58 0.45 -12.57
C VAL A 69 13.18 -0.23 -13.87
N SER A 70 14.14 -0.36 -14.78
CA SER A 70 14.05 -1.14 -16.01
C SER A 70 15.07 -2.27 -15.93
N GLY A 71 14.63 -3.52 -16.07
CA GLY A 71 15.50 -4.66 -15.79
C GLY A 71 15.70 -4.93 -14.29
N MET A 72 16.75 -5.69 -13.93
CA MET A 72 16.84 -6.33 -12.60
C MET A 72 17.76 -5.63 -11.58
N ASP A 73 18.43 -4.55 -11.95
CA ASP A 73 19.47 -3.91 -11.12
C ASP A 73 18.93 -2.78 -10.21
N GLY A 74 17.60 -2.73 -10.02
CA GLY A 74 16.94 -1.77 -9.12
C GLY A 74 15.85 -2.40 -8.24
N VAL A 75 15.40 -1.63 -7.24
CA VAL A 75 14.36 -2.06 -6.28
C VAL A 75 13.20 -1.07 -6.32
N LYS A 76 11.97 -1.61 -6.45
CA LYS A 76 10.73 -0.82 -6.39
C LYS A 76 10.01 -1.03 -5.08
N CYS A 77 9.28 -0.04 -4.59
CA CYS A 77 8.43 -0.25 -3.43
C CYS A 77 7.33 -1.29 -3.70
N GLY A 78 7.04 -2.11 -2.70
CA GLY A 78 5.92 -3.04 -2.73
C GLY A 78 4.54 -2.35 -2.81
N PRO A 79 3.46 -3.12 -3.03
CA PRO A 79 2.11 -2.58 -3.01
C PRO A 79 1.75 -2.02 -1.63
N GLY A 80 1.00 -0.92 -1.61
CA GLY A 80 0.67 -0.17 -0.39
C GLY A 80 1.78 0.75 0.11
N LEU A 81 2.85 0.88 -0.68
CA LEU A 81 3.97 1.76 -0.41
C LEU A 81 4.18 2.73 -1.59
N THR A 82 4.78 3.87 -1.29
CA THR A 82 5.27 4.87 -2.25
C THR A 82 6.73 5.19 -1.97
N CYS A 83 7.48 5.53 -3.02
CA CYS A 83 8.86 5.95 -2.88
C CYS A 83 8.91 7.45 -2.57
N GLN A 84 9.44 7.81 -1.40
CA GLN A 84 9.68 9.20 -1.03
C GLN A 84 11.12 9.56 -1.42
N PHE A 85 11.28 10.28 -2.52
CA PHE A 85 12.59 10.68 -3.03
C PHE A 85 13.24 11.76 -2.19
N PHE A 86 14.57 11.72 -2.15
CA PHE A 86 15.38 12.81 -1.64
C PHE A 86 15.76 13.77 -2.77
N THR A 87 16.14 14.99 -2.41
CA THR A 87 16.66 15.98 -3.37
C THR A 87 18.11 15.73 -3.76
N GLU A 88 18.75 14.74 -3.14
CA GLU A 88 20.14 14.37 -3.37
C GLU A 88 20.18 13.14 -4.29
N GLU A 89 21.08 13.19 -5.26
CA GLU A 89 21.39 12.08 -6.16
C GLU A 89 22.46 11.19 -5.49
N ASP A 90 22.50 9.90 -5.81
CA ASP A 90 23.58 9.04 -5.34
C ASP A 90 24.90 9.33 -6.10
N ASP A 91 25.97 8.61 -5.75
CA ASP A 91 27.29 8.75 -6.39
C ASP A 91 27.26 8.48 -7.92
N PHE A 92 26.17 7.90 -8.42
CA PHE A 92 25.94 7.60 -9.84
C PHE A 92 25.00 8.60 -10.54
N GLY A 93 24.44 9.56 -9.80
CA GLY A 93 23.48 10.54 -10.34
C GLY A 93 22.04 10.03 -10.38
N ASP A 94 21.75 8.88 -9.76
CA ASP A 94 20.40 8.32 -9.71
C ASP A 94 19.63 8.92 -8.55
N GLU A 95 18.37 9.31 -8.80
CA GLU A 95 17.50 9.74 -7.72
C GLU A 95 16.89 8.53 -7.01
N PHE A 96 17.22 8.45 -5.72
CA PHE A 96 16.75 7.41 -4.83
C PHE A 96 15.86 7.99 -3.72
N GLY A 97 15.14 7.09 -3.07
CA GLY A 97 14.24 7.44 -1.98
C GLY A 97 14.09 6.30 -0.99
N ILE A 98 13.15 6.47 -0.07
CA ILE A 98 12.79 5.47 0.93
C ILE A 98 11.32 5.10 0.78
N CYS A 99 11.01 3.81 0.82
CA CYS A 99 9.62 3.36 0.79
C CYS A 99 8.88 3.75 2.07
N LYS A 100 7.78 4.48 1.88
CA LYS A 100 6.82 4.86 2.93
C LYS A 100 5.47 4.23 2.63
N GLU A 101 4.67 4.05 3.66
CA GLU A 101 3.30 3.60 3.46
C GLU A 101 2.47 4.64 2.70
N CYS A 102 1.48 4.18 1.94
CA CYS A 102 0.55 5.06 1.24
C CYS A 102 -0.13 6.05 2.19
N PRO A 103 -0.41 7.29 1.76
CA PRO A 103 -1.26 8.16 2.54
C PRO A 103 -2.65 7.54 2.74
N TYR A 104 -3.37 7.97 3.78
CA TYR A 104 -4.73 7.50 3.99
C TYR A 104 -5.61 7.85 2.78
N GLY A 105 -6.49 6.92 2.41
CA GLY A 105 -7.37 7.09 1.26
C GLY A 105 -6.78 6.63 -0.07
N THR A 106 -5.55 6.12 -0.10
CA THR A 106 -4.96 5.53 -1.31
C THR A 106 -4.39 4.12 -1.07
N TYR A 107 -4.24 3.36 -2.15
CA TYR A 107 -3.79 1.97 -2.10
C TYR A 107 -3.12 1.52 -3.41
N GLY A 108 -2.51 0.34 -3.38
CA GLY A 108 -1.89 -0.31 -4.53
C GLY A 108 -0.45 0.12 -4.78
N MET A 109 0.05 -0.16 -5.99
CA MET A 109 1.40 0.24 -6.40
C MET A 109 1.51 1.76 -6.49
N GLU A 110 2.54 2.31 -5.86
CA GLU A 110 2.81 3.76 -5.83
C GLU A 110 1.60 4.59 -5.36
N CYS A 111 0.66 3.96 -4.63
CA CYS A 111 -0.54 4.60 -4.10
C CYS A 111 -1.43 5.25 -5.17
N ARG A 112 -1.38 4.74 -6.42
CA ARG A 112 -2.10 5.34 -7.56
C ARG A 112 -3.62 5.17 -7.51
N ARG A 113 -4.15 4.30 -6.65
CA ARG A 113 -5.59 4.03 -6.54
C ARG A 113 -6.18 4.70 -5.32
N THR A 114 -7.39 5.24 -5.44
CA THR A 114 -8.12 5.89 -4.35
C THR A 114 -9.12 4.92 -3.72
N CYS A 115 -9.18 4.90 -2.39
CA CYS A 115 -10.16 4.10 -1.64
C CYS A 115 -11.59 4.53 -2.00
N ASN A 116 -12.47 3.55 -2.26
CA ASN A 116 -13.90 3.78 -2.50
C ASN A 116 -14.73 3.21 -1.35
N CYS A 117 -14.51 3.73 -0.15
CA CYS A 117 -15.15 3.28 1.09
C CYS A 117 -15.93 4.44 1.70
N GLN A 118 -17.04 4.14 2.39
CA GLN A 118 -17.84 5.17 3.05
C GLN A 118 -17.04 5.95 4.12
N SER A 119 -16.12 5.28 4.80
CA SER A 119 -15.18 5.91 5.75
C SER A 119 -13.99 6.60 5.06
N GLY A 120 -13.82 6.43 3.75
CA GLY A 120 -12.63 6.85 3.01
C GLY A 120 -11.36 6.02 3.33
N ILE A 121 -11.43 5.04 4.24
CA ILE A 121 -10.27 4.28 4.71
C ILE A 121 -10.33 2.84 4.19
N CYS A 122 -9.27 2.42 3.52
CA CYS A 122 -9.11 1.06 3.00
C CYS A 122 -7.71 0.51 3.28
N ASP A 123 -7.58 -0.82 3.18
CA ASP A 123 -6.30 -1.53 3.25
C ASP A 123 -5.38 -1.06 2.12
N ARG A 124 -4.15 -0.64 2.48
CA ARG A 124 -3.20 0.02 1.56
C ARG A 124 -2.72 -0.90 0.44
N VAL A 125 -2.77 -2.22 0.62
CA VAL A 125 -2.34 -3.19 -0.39
C VAL A 125 -3.48 -3.57 -1.32
N THR A 126 -4.63 -3.92 -0.75
CA THR A 126 -5.75 -4.58 -1.44
C THR A 126 -6.87 -3.63 -1.82
N GLY A 127 -6.98 -2.47 -1.18
CA GLY A 127 -8.09 -1.53 -1.36
C GLY A 127 -9.39 -1.93 -0.66
N LYS A 128 -9.38 -3.00 0.15
CA LYS A 128 -10.57 -3.45 0.87
C LYS A 128 -10.93 -2.50 2.00
N CYS A 129 -12.21 -2.16 2.12
CA CYS A 129 -12.66 -1.24 3.17
C CYS A 129 -12.42 -1.79 4.56
N LEU A 130 -11.80 -0.98 5.41
CA LEU A 130 -11.62 -1.32 6.81
C LEU A 130 -12.94 -1.08 7.54
N LYS A 131 -13.39 -2.08 8.29
CA LYS A 131 -14.60 -1.99 9.12
C LYS A 131 -14.19 -1.56 10.52
N PHE A 132 -14.69 -0.39 10.93
CA PHE A 132 -14.51 0.10 12.29
C PHE A 132 -15.84 -0.12 13.03
N PRO A 133 -15.88 -0.99 14.05
CA PRO A 133 -17.12 -1.27 14.78
C PRO A 133 -17.70 -0.03 15.48
N PHE A 134 -16.90 1.01 15.71
CA PHE A 134 -17.31 2.22 16.45
C PHE A 134 -18.13 3.24 15.63
N PHE A 135 -18.12 3.18 14.29
CA PHE A 135 -18.86 4.14 13.44
C PHE A 135 -20.28 3.70 13.08
N GLN A 136 -20.76 2.56 13.61
CA GLN A 136 -22.09 2.01 13.28
C GLN A 136 -23.25 2.62 14.11
N LEU A 137 -22.99 3.65 14.93
CA LEU A 137 -23.98 4.17 15.90
C LEU A 137 -24.83 5.36 15.42
N THR A 138 -24.62 5.88 14.21
CA THR A 138 -25.43 6.99 13.68
C THR A 138 -26.01 6.63 12.32
N GLY A 139 -27.00 5.74 12.28
CA GLY A 139 -27.74 5.45 11.06
C GLY A 139 -28.78 4.34 11.21
N GLY A 140 -30.00 4.73 11.62
CA GLY A 140 -31.28 4.04 11.42
C GLY A 140 -31.30 2.50 11.38
N LYS A 141 -31.70 1.87 12.49
CA LYS A 141 -32.23 0.49 12.49
C LYS A 141 -33.46 0.41 11.56
N PRO A 142 -33.56 -0.52 10.60
CA PRO A 142 -34.86 -0.96 10.12
C PRO A 142 -35.49 -1.84 11.20
N ALA A 143 -36.78 -1.61 11.46
CA ALA A 143 -37.58 -2.38 12.41
C ALA A 143 -37.67 -3.85 11.96
N SER A 144 -36.91 -4.73 12.60
CA SER A 144 -37.17 -6.17 12.56
C SER A 144 -37.83 -6.59 13.87
N LYS A 145 -39.07 -7.04 13.75
CA LYS A 145 -39.98 -7.43 14.81
C LYS A 145 -39.59 -8.83 15.27
N GLN A 146 -38.90 -8.95 16.40
CA GLN A 146 -38.73 -10.24 17.06
C GLN A 146 -39.16 -10.12 18.52
N ARG A 147 -40.39 -10.58 18.78
CA ARG A 147 -40.84 -10.99 20.10
C ARG A 147 -40.07 -12.26 20.44
N HIS A 148 -39.34 -12.27 21.55
CA HIS A 148 -39.11 -13.48 22.31
C HIS A 148 -39.00 -13.12 23.80
N ASP A 149 -39.67 -13.95 24.58
CA ASP A 149 -40.04 -13.83 25.98
C ASP A 149 -38.91 -13.50 26.96
N SER A 150 -39.31 -12.71 27.96
CA SER A 150 -38.58 -12.44 29.18
C SER A 150 -38.43 -13.73 30.01
N HIS A 151 -37.20 -14.04 30.42
CA HIS A 151 -36.96 -14.69 31.71
C HIS A 151 -35.82 -13.96 32.41
N SER A 152 -36.12 -13.52 33.63
CA SER A 152 -35.19 -12.95 34.59
C SER A 152 -34.22 -14.01 35.08
N ASP A 153 -33.00 -13.61 35.40
CA ASP A 153 -32.43 -13.91 36.71
C ASP A 153 -31.37 -12.84 37.05
N SER A 154 -31.41 -12.41 38.31
CA SER A 154 -30.57 -11.40 38.93
C SER A 154 -29.47 -12.08 39.74
N ASP A 155 -28.21 -11.72 39.49
CA ASP A 155 -27.13 -12.02 40.43
C ASP A 155 -26.38 -10.74 40.82
N THR A 156 -26.51 -10.39 42.09
CA THR A 156 -25.76 -9.39 42.83
C THR A 156 -24.66 -10.07 43.65
N SER A 157 -23.41 -9.59 43.55
CA SER A 157 -22.38 -9.67 44.61
C SER A 157 -21.05 -9.15 44.04
N SER A 158 -20.10 -8.53 44.74
CA SER A 158 -19.99 -7.80 46.01
C SER A 158 -18.54 -7.28 45.98
N GLY A 159 -18.29 -6.07 46.48
CA GLY A 159 -16.96 -5.45 46.44
C GLY A 159 -15.99 -6.03 47.47
N ASP A 160 -14.72 -5.63 47.34
CA ASP A 160 -13.86 -5.27 48.46
C ASP A 160 -12.75 -4.33 47.98
N GLY A 161 -12.59 -3.23 48.70
CA GLY A 161 -11.62 -2.18 48.43
C GLY A 161 -10.30 -2.43 49.14
N ASN A 162 -9.26 -1.71 48.70
CA ASN A 162 -8.24 -1.21 49.61
C ASN A 162 -7.61 0.06 49.05
N ASN A 163 -7.59 1.09 49.89
CA ASN A 163 -7.00 2.39 49.71
C ASN A 163 -5.84 2.49 50.72
N LEU A 164 -4.61 2.67 50.23
CA LEU A 164 -3.52 3.20 51.05
C LEU A 164 -2.77 4.25 50.22
N LYS A 165 -2.68 5.44 50.82
CA LYS A 165 -2.03 6.65 50.32
C LYS A 165 -0.50 6.58 50.44
N GLU A 166 0.13 7.23 49.47
CA GLU A 166 1.33 8.09 49.49
C GLU A 166 2.43 7.85 50.54
N GLU A 167 3.67 7.68 50.06
CA GLU A 167 4.71 8.65 50.41
C GLU A 167 5.83 8.77 49.36
N PHE A 168 6.42 9.96 49.36
CA PHE A 168 7.43 10.58 48.48
C PHE A 168 8.79 9.85 48.41
N VAL A 169 9.55 10.07 47.32
CA VAL A 169 10.85 10.82 47.30
C VAL A 169 11.69 10.50 46.04
N LYS A 170 12.16 11.59 45.37
CA LYS A 170 13.35 11.79 44.50
C LYS A 170 13.44 11.23 43.06
N ASP A 171 13.26 12.17 42.14
CA ASP A 171 14.23 12.65 41.13
C ASP A 171 15.46 11.77 40.80
N LYS A 172 15.57 11.39 39.52
CA LYS A 172 16.77 11.60 38.68
C LYS A 172 16.50 11.39 37.18
N SER A 173 16.68 12.45 36.41
CA SER A 173 16.91 12.46 34.96
C SER A 173 18.11 11.58 34.56
N VAL A 174 17.93 10.61 33.65
CA VAL A 174 19.02 10.06 32.79
C VAL A 174 18.48 9.58 31.44
N ARG A 175 18.62 10.45 30.43
CA ARG A 175 19.26 10.27 29.11
C ARG A 175 19.17 8.91 28.36
N SER A 176 18.63 8.99 27.15
CA SER A 176 18.60 7.96 26.08
C SER A 176 19.98 7.44 25.64
N PRO A 177 20.14 6.16 25.24
CA PRO A 177 21.38 5.66 24.63
C PRO A 177 21.46 6.06 23.15
N GLY A 178 22.55 6.76 22.80
CA GLY A 178 22.86 7.22 21.44
C GLY A 178 23.41 6.12 20.51
N LEU A 179 23.19 6.34 19.21
CA LEU A 179 23.77 5.57 18.10
C LEU A 179 25.30 5.67 18.11
N LYS A 180 25.98 4.53 17.94
CA LYS A 180 27.41 4.46 17.64
C LYS A 180 27.59 4.18 16.15
N TRP A 181 28.12 5.16 15.44
CA TRP A 181 28.65 5.06 14.08
C TRP A 181 29.98 4.29 14.10
N LEU A 182 30.19 3.40 13.14
CA LEU A 182 31.49 2.74 12.91
C LEU A 182 32.08 3.30 11.61
N ASN A 183 33.34 3.76 11.67
CA ASN A 183 34.09 4.26 10.52
C ASN A 183 34.77 3.10 9.76
N PRO A 184 34.83 3.12 8.42
CA PRO A 184 35.55 2.12 7.62
C PRO A 184 37.06 2.35 7.57
N ARG A 185 37.81 1.26 7.30
CA ARG A 185 39.21 1.24 6.88
C ARG A 185 39.32 1.20 5.37
#